data_AF-A0A1F6NLH2-F1
#
_entry.id   AF-A0A1F6NLH2-F1
#
_cell.length_a   1.000
_cell.length_b   1.000
_cell.length_c   1.000
_cell.angle_alpha   90.00
_cell.angle_beta   90.00
_cell.angle_gamma   90.00
#
_symmetry.space_group_name_H-M   'P 1'
#
loop_
_entity.id
_entity.type
_entity.pdbx_description
1 polymer ?
#
loop_
_entity_poly.entity_id
_entity_poly.type
_entity_poly.pdbx_seq_one_letter_code
_entity_poly.pdbx_strand_id
1 'polypeptide(L)'
;MVFLLYIAGFIFAVVLISTLIGIPCLPTHRAQARKMIELAAIKPGDMIFDLGAGHGRLLFLAAEAGATAIGYELNPILVLYVRLRAFLYKQKNVQIYCQSLFTADVKNADTVFCFLFPKYMAKLEEKIFSEMKPGAKIIAYVFPFPHKKHVLKTEGVFVYHV
;
A
#
# COMPACT_ATOMS: atom_id res chain seq x y z
N MET A 1 1.82 37.60 -1.12
CA MET A 1 0.51 37.14 -1.66
C MET A 1 0.66 36.40 -3.00
N VAL A 2 1.33 36.98 -4.00
CA VAL A 2 1.56 36.36 -5.33
C VAL A 2 2.33 35.01 -5.25
N PHE A 3 3.35 34.91 -4.38
CA PHE A 3 4.10 33.66 -4.18
C PHE A 3 3.24 32.50 -3.64
N LEU A 4 2.28 32.79 -2.75
CA LEU A 4 1.35 31.78 -2.24
C LEU A 4 0.40 31.28 -3.33
N LEU A 5 0.03 32.13 -4.30
CA LEU A 5 -0.80 31.74 -5.43
C LEU A 5 -0.06 30.79 -6.38
N TYR A 6 1.24 31.01 -6.60
CA TYR A 6 2.06 30.07 -7.39
C TYR A 6 2.20 28.71 -6.70
N ILE A 7 2.41 28.69 -5.38
CA ILE A 7 2.46 27.43 -4.62
C ILE A 7 1.09 26.72 -4.68
N ALA A 8 -0.01 27.43 -4.46
CA ALA A 8 -1.34 26.84 -4.53
C ALA A 8 -1.66 26.31 -5.94
N GLY A 9 -1.33 27.07 -6.99
CA GLY A 9 -1.50 26.65 -8.38
C GLY A 9 -0.63 25.43 -8.74
N PHE A 10 0.60 25.38 -8.26
CA PHE A 10 1.48 24.22 -8.44
C PHE A 10 0.94 22.98 -7.72
N ILE A 11 0.49 23.11 -6.46
CA ILE A 11 -0.15 22.02 -5.72
C ILE A 11 -1.40 21.55 -6.45
N PHE A 12 -2.26 22.47 -6.92
CA PHE A 12 -3.47 22.13 -7.67
C PHE A 12 -3.15 21.39 -8.97
N ALA A 13 -2.16 21.86 -9.74
CA ALA A 13 -1.72 21.19 -10.96
C ALA A 13 -1.17 19.79 -10.68
N VAL A 14 -0.38 19.61 -9.62
CA VAL A 14 0.15 18.30 -9.19
C VAL A 14 -0.97 17.33 -8.79
N VAL A 15 -1.98 17.80 -8.07
CA VAL A 15 -3.17 16.98 -7.72
C VAL A 15 -3.95 16.62 -8.98
N LEU A 16 -4.22 17.59 -9.87
CA LEU A 16 -4.97 17.37 -11.11
C LEU A 16 -4.24 16.36 -12.03
N ILE A 17 -2.94 16.56 -12.25
CA ILE A 17 -2.11 15.66 -13.05
C ILE A 17 -2.07 14.26 -12.42
N SER A 18 -1.98 14.15 -11.10
CA SER A 18 -2.04 12.86 -10.39
C SER A 18 -3.37 12.13 -10.58
N THR A 19 -4.50 12.86 -10.64
CA THR A 19 -5.82 12.27 -10.93
C THR A 19 -6.00 11.86 -12.39
N LEU A 20 -5.28 12.50 -13.32
CA LEU A 20 -5.34 12.18 -14.74
C LEU A 20 -4.39 11.03 -15.13
N ILE A 21 -3.28 10.84 -14.41
CA ILE A 21 -2.26 9.83 -14.69
C ILE A 21 -2.51 8.51 -13.93
N GLY A 22 -3.44 8.47 -12.96
CA GLY A 22 -3.70 7.26 -12.21
C GLY A 22 -5.00 7.25 -11.40
N ILE A 23 -5.31 6.07 -10.85
CA ILE A 23 -6.38 5.83 -9.88
C ILE A 23 -6.34 6.91 -8.79
N PRO A 24 -7.46 7.57 -8.45
CA PRO A 24 -7.50 8.51 -7.33
C PRO A 24 -6.94 7.86 -6.08
N CYS A 25 -5.86 8.40 -5.53
CA CYS A 25 -5.26 7.91 -4.29
C CYS A 25 -6.19 8.28 -3.13
N LEU A 26 -7.03 7.33 -2.70
CA LEU A 26 -7.84 7.47 -1.50
C LEU A 26 -6.98 7.06 -0.30
N PRO A 27 -6.54 8.00 0.55
CA PRO A 27 -5.69 7.64 1.67
C PRO A 27 -6.49 6.81 2.68
N THR A 28 -6.00 5.61 3.02
CA THR A 28 -6.54 4.81 4.12
C THR A 28 -6.54 5.62 5.40
N HIS A 29 -7.71 5.88 6.00
CA HIS A 29 -7.84 6.67 7.22
C HIS A 29 -6.93 6.13 8.34
N ARG A 30 -6.41 7.01 9.21
CA ARG A 30 -5.40 6.62 10.22
C ARG A 30 -5.87 5.48 11.12
N ALA A 31 -7.15 5.50 11.52
CA ALA A 31 -7.76 4.42 12.31
C ALA A 31 -7.72 3.08 11.56
N GLN A 32 -8.15 3.06 10.30
CA GLN A 32 -8.17 1.82 9.50
C GLN A 32 -6.77 1.32 9.20
N ALA A 33 -5.82 2.22 8.94
CA ALA A 33 -4.42 1.83 8.72
C ALA A 33 -3.83 1.16 9.97
N ARG A 34 -4.09 1.70 11.16
CA ARG A 34 -3.69 1.05 12.42
C ARG A 34 -4.37 -0.30 12.61
N LYS A 35 -5.65 -0.40 12.26
CA LYS A 35 -6.39 -1.68 12.35
C LYS A 35 -5.81 -2.74 11.42
N MET A 36 -5.47 -2.36 10.18
CA MET A 36 -4.81 -3.26 9.23
C MET A 36 -3.46 -3.74 9.77
N ILE A 37 -2.68 -2.86 10.41
CA ILE A 37 -1.39 -3.21 11.03
C ILE A 37 -1.58 -4.14 12.25
N GLU A 38 -2.59 -3.89 13.08
CA GLU A 38 -2.96 -4.76 14.21
C GLU A 38 -3.33 -6.17 13.71
N LEU A 39 -4.20 -6.25 12.70
CA LEU A 39 -4.64 -7.51 12.10
C LEU A 39 -3.51 -8.22 11.35
N ALA A 40 -2.52 -7.48 10.84
CA ALA A 40 -1.32 -8.06 10.26
C ALA A 40 -0.49 -8.79 11.31
N ALA A 41 -0.61 -8.44 12.59
CA ALA A 41 0.18 -9.03 13.68
C ALA A 41 1.68 -9.12 13.30
N ILE A 42 2.21 -7.98 12.84
CA ILE A 42 3.56 -7.84 12.31
C ILE A 42 4.57 -8.16 13.42
N LYS A 43 5.59 -8.96 13.06
CA LYS A 43 6.73 -9.24 13.90
C LYS A 43 7.97 -8.51 13.39
N PRO A 44 8.92 -8.17 14.28
CA PRO A 44 10.21 -7.64 13.84
C PRO A 44 10.89 -8.59 12.85
N GLY A 45 11.34 -8.06 11.72
CA GLY A 45 11.96 -8.83 10.63
C GLY A 45 10.99 -9.33 9.56
N ASP A 46 9.67 -9.18 9.74
CA ASP A 46 8.70 -9.54 8.70
C ASP A 46 8.92 -8.72 7.42
N MET A 47 8.63 -9.35 6.28
CA MET A 47 8.61 -8.75 4.96
C MET A 47 7.19 -8.33 4.59
N ILE A 48 6.92 -7.03 4.63
CA ILE A 48 5.59 -6.45 4.42
C ILE A 48 5.54 -5.77 3.07
N PHE A 49 4.48 -6.03 2.31
CA PHE A 49 4.30 -5.50 0.98
C PHE A 49 3.00 -4.68 0.90
N ASP A 50 3.04 -3.50 0.30
CA ASP A 50 1.86 -2.64 0.06
C ASP A 50 1.66 -2.42 -1.44
N LEU A 51 0.60 -3.03 -1.99
CA LEU A 51 0.29 -3.01 -3.43
C LEU A 51 -0.68 -1.87 -3.74
N GLY A 52 -0.15 -0.80 -4.33
CA GLY A 52 -0.85 0.49 -4.44
C GLY A 52 -0.57 1.38 -3.22
N ALA A 53 0.70 1.51 -2.86
CA ALA A 53 1.12 2.07 -1.57
C ALA A 53 0.73 3.55 -1.35
N GLY A 54 0.44 4.30 -2.42
CA GLY A 54 0.03 5.69 -2.34
C GLY A 54 1.01 6.56 -1.54
N HIS A 55 0.51 7.21 -0.48
CA HIS A 55 1.32 8.05 0.42
C HIS A 55 2.21 7.25 1.39
N GLY A 56 2.29 5.92 1.25
CA GLY A 56 3.15 5.03 2.03
C GLY A 56 2.72 4.82 3.48
N ARG A 57 1.49 5.16 3.85
CA ARG A 57 1.05 5.14 5.26
C ARG A 57 1.24 3.77 5.92
N LEU A 58 0.86 2.69 5.25
CA LEU A 58 1.03 1.33 5.77
C LEU A 58 2.51 0.94 5.80
N LEU A 59 3.32 1.38 4.83
CA LEU A 59 4.77 1.15 4.84
C LEU A 59 5.43 1.72 6.09
N PHE A 60 5.13 2.98 6.43
CA PHE A 60 5.72 3.61 7.61
C PHE A 60 5.25 2.96 8.92
N LEU A 61 3.96 2.62 9.03
CA LEU A 61 3.46 1.92 10.23
C LEU A 61 4.04 0.51 10.37
N ALA A 62 4.22 -0.21 9.27
CA ALA A 62 4.86 -1.52 9.27
C ALA A 62 6.34 -1.42 9.65
N ALA A 63 7.04 -0.41 9.11
CA ALA A 63 8.42 -0.13 9.45
C ALA A 63 8.59 0.25 10.94
N GLU A 64 7.67 1.03 11.50
CA GLU A 64 7.62 1.35 12.93
C GLU A 64 7.40 0.09 13.80
N ALA A 65 6.67 -0.91 13.28
CA ALA A 65 6.50 -2.21 13.92
C ALA A 65 7.72 -3.16 13.74
N GLY A 66 8.81 -2.70 13.12
CA GLY A 66 10.06 -3.45 12.97
C GLY A 66 10.15 -4.34 11.74
N ALA A 67 9.20 -4.24 10.80
CA ALA A 67 9.26 -4.94 9.53
C ALA A 67 10.15 -4.22 8.50
N THR A 68 10.52 -4.94 7.44
CA THR A 68 10.95 -4.34 6.17
C THR A 68 9.72 -4.16 5.30
N ALA A 69 9.40 -2.92 4.95
CA ALA A 69 8.19 -2.55 4.22
C ALA A 69 8.51 -2.12 2.79
N ILE A 70 7.92 -2.81 1.80
CA ILE A 70 8.14 -2.60 0.37
C ILE A 70 6.81 -2.17 -0.29
N GLY A 71 6.81 -1.00 -0.92
CA GLY A 71 5.66 -0.48 -1.65
C GLY A 71 5.82 -0.53 -3.16
N TYR A 72 4.71 -0.79 -3.86
CA TYR A 72 4.61 -0.63 -5.30
C TYR A 72 3.53 0.41 -5.63
N GLU A 73 3.92 1.44 -6.37
CA GLU A 73 3.06 2.56 -6.73
C GLU A 73 3.39 3.01 -8.17
N LEU A 74 2.38 3.34 -8.97
CA LEU A 74 2.57 3.78 -10.35
C LEU A 74 2.78 5.29 -10.45
N ASN A 75 2.26 6.07 -9.49
CA ASN A 75 2.40 7.52 -9.51
C ASN A 75 3.81 7.94 -9.05
N PRO A 76 4.66 8.47 -9.96
CA PRO A 76 6.04 8.83 -9.62
C PRO A 76 6.14 9.96 -8.59
N ILE A 77 5.11 10.82 -8.49
CA ILE A 77 5.05 11.91 -7.50
C ILE A 77 4.88 11.33 -6.10
N LEU A 78 4.00 10.33 -5.94
CA LEU A 78 3.80 9.65 -4.65
C LEU A 78 5.03 8.83 -4.26
N VAL A 79 5.66 8.16 -5.22
CA VAL A 79 6.92 7.45 -5.01
C VAL A 79 8.01 8.41 -4.51
N LEU A 80 8.17 9.57 -5.16
CA LEU A 80 9.13 10.58 -4.74
C LEU A 80 8.81 11.11 -3.34
N TYR A 81 7.53 11.38 -3.04
CA TYR A 81 7.08 11.79 -1.71
C TYR A 81 7.47 10.78 -0.63
N VAL A 82 7.21 9.49 -0.84
CA VAL A 82 7.55 8.44 0.12
C VAL A 82 9.05 8.29 0.29
N ARG A 83 9.84 8.36 -0.80
CA ARG A 83 11.31 8.32 -0.74
C ARG A 83 11.88 9.49 0.05
N LEU A 84 11.43 10.71 -0.23
CA LEU A 84 11.86 11.90 0.49
C LEU A 84 11.50 11.81 1.97
N ARG A 85 10.28 11.36 2.28
CA ARG A 85 9.84 11.13 3.65
C ARG A 85 10.73 10.09 4.35
N ALA A 86 10.97 8.93 3.73
CA ALA A 86 11.82 7.89 4.31
C ALA A 86 13.25 8.39 4.57
N PHE A 87 13.80 9.18 3.65
CA PHE A 87 15.10 9.82 3.82
C PHE A 87 15.13 10.80 5.01
N LEU A 88 14.17 11.73 5.06
CA LEU A 88 14.08 12.76 6.12
C LEU A 88 13.92 12.15 7.52
N TYR A 89 13.12 11.09 7.63
CA TYR A 89 12.88 10.38 8.89
C TYR A 89 13.87 9.24 9.16
N LYS A 90 14.90 9.06 8.31
CA LYS A 90 15.92 8.00 8.40
C LYS A 90 15.34 6.58 8.49
N GLN A 91 14.18 6.34 7.86
CA GLN A 91 13.48 5.06 7.82
C GLN A 91 14.08 4.15 6.74
N LYS A 92 15.18 3.47 7.07
CA LYS A 92 15.93 2.62 6.11
C LYS A 92 15.18 1.34 5.71
N ASN A 93 14.21 0.92 6.51
CA ASN A 93 13.37 -0.25 6.29
C ASN A 93 12.10 0.06 5.48
N VAL A 94 11.97 1.26 4.92
CA VAL A 94 10.91 1.61 3.95
C VAL A 94 11.51 1.70 2.56
N GLN A 95 10.98 0.91 1.63
CA GLN A 95 11.35 0.93 0.23
C GLN A 95 10.10 1.11 -0.63
N ILE A 96 10.23 1.83 -1.75
CA ILE A 96 9.14 2.02 -2.69
C ILE A 96 9.63 2.06 -4.13
N TYR A 97 8.90 1.36 -4.99
CA TYR A 97 9.19 1.19 -6.41
C TYR A 97 8.11 1.84 -7.27
N CYS A 98 8.55 2.63 -8.25
CA CYS A 98 7.68 3.18 -9.30
C CYS A 98 7.38 2.08 -10.31
N GLN A 99 6.47 1.17 -9.98
CA GLN A 99 6.24 -0.06 -10.72
C GLN A 99 4.81 -0.55 -10.52
N SER A 100 4.29 -1.25 -11.53
CA SER A 100 2.99 -1.93 -11.45
C SER A 100 2.99 -3.02 -10.38
N LEU A 101 1.98 -3.01 -9.52
CA LEU A 101 1.74 -4.08 -8.55
C LEU A 101 1.57 -5.46 -9.20
N PHE A 102 1.16 -5.53 -10.47
CA PHE A 102 1.00 -6.81 -11.18
C PHE A 102 2.32 -7.44 -11.61
N THR A 103 3.40 -6.67 -11.66
CA THR A 103 4.76 -7.17 -11.98
C THR A 103 5.66 -7.22 -10.76
N ALA A 104 5.17 -6.82 -9.58
CA ALA A 104 5.89 -6.92 -8.32
C ALA A 104 6.19 -8.38 -7.97
N ASP A 105 7.38 -8.66 -7.41
CA ASP A 105 7.69 -9.97 -6.86
C ASP A 105 7.31 -10.01 -5.39
N VAL A 106 6.26 -10.77 -5.06
CA VAL A 106 5.71 -10.88 -3.70
C VAL A 106 6.01 -12.22 -3.04
N LYS A 107 6.86 -13.07 -3.64
CA LYS A 107 7.12 -14.44 -3.17
C LYS A 107 7.58 -14.51 -1.72
N ASN A 108 8.40 -13.54 -1.31
CA ASN A 108 8.98 -13.49 0.03
C ASN A 108 8.10 -12.75 1.05
N ALA A 109 6.94 -12.22 0.66
CA ALA A 109 6.07 -11.46 1.55
C ALA A 109 5.52 -12.34 2.70
N ASP A 110 5.66 -11.87 3.93
CA ASP A 110 4.95 -12.41 5.09
C ASP A 110 3.53 -11.86 5.16
N THR A 111 3.34 -10.59 4.79
CA THR A 111 2.01 -9.98 4.65
C THR A 111 1.94 -9.04 3.45
N VAL A 112 0.84 -9.10 2.71
CA VAL A 112 0.48 -8.15 1.67
C VAL A 112 -0.71 -7.30 2.11
N PHE A 113 -0.58 -5.99 2.02
CA PHE A 113 -1.68 -5.04 2.07
C PHE A 113 -2.16 -4.70 0.66
N CYS A 114 -3.48 -4.56 0.49
CA CYS A 114 -4.05 -4.03 -0.74
C CYS A 114 -5.34 -3.21 -0.47
N PHE A 115 -5.45 -2.08 -1.16
CA PHE A 115 -6.67 -1.28 -1.23
C PHE A 115 -6.83 -0.78 -2.67
N LEU A 116 -7.51 -1.58 -3.49
CA LEU A 116 -7.67 -1.32 -4.92
C LEU A 116 -9.14 -1.35 -5.33
N PHE A 117 -9.46 -0.75 -6.48
CA PHE A 117 -10.81 -0.83 -7.04
C PHE A 117 -11.22 -2.27 -7.38
N PRO A 118 -12.53 -2.60 -7.31
CA PRO A 118 -13.07 -3.94 -7.57
C PRO A 118 -12.57 -4.59 -8.86
N LYS A 119 -12.46 -3.80 -9.94
CA LYS A 119 -12.00 -4.29 -11.26
C LYS A 119 -10.60 -4.88 -11.27
N TYR A 120 -9.76 -4.57 -10.28
CA TYR A 120 -8.41 -5.11 -10.15
C TYR A 120 -8.32 -6.32 -9.21
N MET A 121 -9.34 -6.54 -8.37
CA MET A 121 -9.28 -7.55 -7.31
C MET A 121 -9.19 -8.97 -7.85
N ALA A 122 -9.92 -9.31 -8.92
CA ALA A 122 -9.86 -10.63 -9.54
C ALA A 122 -8.45 -10.96 -10.08
N LYS A 123 -7.88 -10.04 -10.87
CA LYS A 123 -6.52 -10.20 -11.41
C LYS A 123 -5.47 -10.22 -10.30
N LEU A 124 -5.66 -9.43 -9.24
CA LEU A 124 -4.74 -9.42 -8.12
C LEU A 124 -4.80 -10.75 -7.34
N GLU A 125 -6.00 -11.30 -7.16
CA GLU A 125 -6.22 -12.60 -6.52
C GLU A 125 -5.38 -13.69 -7.17
N GLU A 126 -5.48 -13.84 -8.50
CA GLU A 126 -4.73 -14.85 -9.26
C GLU A 126 -3.21 -14.73 -9.05
N LYS A 127 -2.69 -13.50 -9.02
CA LYS A 127 -1.28 -13.22 -8.80
C LYS A 127 -0.83 -13.59 -7.39
N ILE A 128 -1.43 -12.97 -6.37
CA ILE A 128 -0.86 -13.05 -5.02
C ILE A 128 -1.04 -14.44 -4.41
N PHE A 129 -2.15 -15.13 -4.70
CA PHE A 129 -2.39 -16.48 -4.18
C PHE A 129 -1.58 -17.55 -4.93
N SER A 130 -1.01 -17.25 -6.10
CA SER A 130 -0.11 -18.18 -6.81
C SER A 130 1.37 -17.92 -6.49
N GLU A 131 1.75 -16.70 -6.15
CA GLU A 131 3.14 -16.32 -5.93
C GLU A 131 3.57 -16.35 -4.46
N MET A 132 2.68 -16.01 -3.53
CA MET A 132 3.05 -15.91 -2.11
C MET A 132 3.30 -17.28 -1.49
N LYS A 133 4.19 -17.31 -0.49
CA LYS A 133 4.49 -18.53 0.29
C LYS A 133 3.27 -18.98 1.13
N PRO A 134 3.07 -20.30 1.32
CA PRO A 134 2.03 -20.80 2.22
C PRO A 134 2.15 -20.22 3.62
N GLY A 135 1.01 -19.86 4.23
CA GLY A 135 0.96 -19.25 5.56
C GLY A 135 1.20 -17.74 5.59
N ALA A 136 1.50 -17.12 4.44
CA ALA A 136 1.51 -15.67 4.32
C ALA A 136 0.08 -15.09 4.49
N LYS A 137 0.01 -13.86 4.98
CA LYS A 137 -1.25 -13.13 5.23
C LYS A 137 -1.53 -12.13 4.12
N ILE A 138 -2.80 -11.95 3.79
CA ILE A 138 -3.24 -10.87 2.90
C ILE A 138 -4.32 -10.07 3.61
N ILE A 139 -4.18 -8.75 3.59
CA ILE A 139 -5.10 -7.81 4.22
C ILE A 139 -5.62 -6.85 3.15
N ALA A 140 -6.88 -7.07 2.77
CA ALA A 140 -7.59 -6.23 1.81
C ALA A 140 -8.51 -5.24 2.54
N TYR A 141 -8.58 -4.00 2.05
CA TYR A 141 -9.46 -2.97 2.61
C TYR A 141 -10.54 -2.54 1.61
N VAL A 142 -11.77 -2.36 2.11
CA VAL A 142 -13.04 -2.02 1.42
C VAL A 142 -13.54 -3.09 0.45
N PHE A 143 -12.68 -3.62 -0.40
CA PHE A 143 -13.05 -4.56 -1.46
C PHE A 143 -12.44 -5.93 -1.19
N PRO A 144 -13.25 -7.00 -1.06
CA PRO A 144 -12.75 -8.36 -0.90
C PRO A 144 -12.30 -8.96 -2.25
N PHE A 145 -11.52 -10.03 -2.16
CA PHE A 145 -11.27 -10.93 -3.30
C PHE A 145 -12.54 -11.68 -3.69
N PRO A 146 -12.87 -11.77 -5.00
CA PRO A 146 -14.13 -12.32 -5.47
C PRO A 146 -14.31 -13.83 -5.25
N HIS A 147 -13.24 -14.64 -5.34
CA HIS A 147 -13.36 -16.10 -5.25
C HIS A 147 -12.70 -16.70 -4.00
N LYS A 148 -11.80 -15.96 -3.35
CA LYS A 148 -11.16 -16.43 -2.10
C LYS A 148 -12.02 -16.12 -0.88
N LYS A 149 -12.09 -17.07 0.04
CA LYS A 149 -12.79 -16.91 1.32
C LYS A 149 -11.86 -16.26 2.34
N HIS A 150 -12.31 -15.17 2.95
CA HIS A 150 -11.59 -14.52 4.04
C HIS A 150 -11.77 -15.32 5.34
N VAL A 151 -10.73 -15.31 6.18
CA VAL A 151 -10.76 -15.91 7.53
C VAL A 151 -11.33 -14.96 8.58
N LEU A 152 -11.26 -13.65 8.32
CA LEU A 152 -11.79 -12.61 9.18
C LEU A 152 -12.30 -11.43 8.34
N LYS A 153 -13.39 -10.82 8.80
CA LYS A 153 -13.92 -9.56 8.28
C LYS A 153 -14.28 -8.64 9.43
N THR A 154 -13.74 -7.42 9.45
CA THR A 154 -14.09 -6.40 10.43
C THR A 154 -13.88 -5.01 9.85
N GLU A 155 -14.84 -4.09 10.03
CA GLU A 155 -14.73 -2.67 9.62
C GLU A 155 -14.25 -2.45 8.17
N GLY A 156 -14.69 -3.31 7.25
CA GLY A 156 -14.28 -3.27 5.84
C GLY A 156 -12.86 -3.78 5.56
N VAL A 157 -12.16 -4.30 6.56
CA VAL A 157 -10.90 -5.03 6.42
C VAL A 157 -11.19 -6.53 6.33
N PHE A 158 -10.56 -7.19 5.36
CA PHE A 158 -10.66 -8.61 5.09
C PHE A 158 -9.29 -9.26 5.23
N VAL A 159 -9.19 -10.34 5.99
CA VAL A 159 -7.95 -11.09 6.18
C VAL A 159 -8.06 -12.43 5.48
N TYR A 160 -7.01 -12.81 4.78
CA TYR A 160 -6.86 -14.09 4.09
C TYR A 160 -5.53 -14.72 4.46
N HIS A 161 -5.47 -16.04 4.41
CA HIS A 161 -4.24 -16.81 4.44
C HIS A 161 -4.04 -17.44 3.05
N VAL A 162 -2.79 -17.46 2.61
CA VAL A 162 -2.35 -18.19 1.41
C VAL A 162 -2.22 -19.67 1.72
#